data_AF-A0A924W777-F1
#
_entry.id   AF-A0A924W777-F1
#
_cell.length_a   1.000
_cell.length_b   1.000
_cell.length_c   1.000
_cell.angle_alpha   90.00
_cell.angle_beta   90.00
_cell.angle_gamma   90.00
#
_symmetry.space_group_name_H-M   'P 1'
#
loop_
_entity.id
_entity.type
_entity.pdbx_description
1 polymer ?
#
loop_
_entity_poly.entity_id
_entity_poly.type
_entity_poly.pdbx_seq_one_letter_code
_entity_poly.pdbx_strand_id
1 'polypeptide(L)'
;MCHRLVLMMTLVTGVPAASLPAQPSNVATAPANPERRQFSQDAPPGKAFTWTSTPADAEGDAGRMGLEYVWSLPLSYDPSKSYDLLVILHGVGKDATWGHGAIDPARLGKEMIVISPAGTNVLAAGVRSFSDDQTNYMAFRQFMLEMTRTFPADRIVLFGYEQGGSFALSFANQFPSLTEGVVVHGARPWLKEEDAQGGDGMGWGGIRQLPIVFLHGTHDETTPYRVSAHARGTYAEDGHQGVWLRPLYGCGHEPDAARVGEAVDWCIGMQAMEAEKVLEVAGELLTKAGTTGTCDAAPPLGAVSRLLSRLMGESEDNPAHFPLDEVDPEIRASARKMLSEIDALVLRHLSSITPEAARTDEFVLSGKAWLGHLVSLREDCRGVRALEAFVRSSGLGILQGAHEKRAAALWEAWEAPTPRERFEGVLDALPHCFLLEGYTPEFLSQMKAWHQKAGELKLSEESLERFENILLLEKGWRDGLAQYRKLWNKK
;
A
#
# COMPACT_ATOMS: atom_id res chain seq x y z
N MET A 1 -9.36 -36.85 -9.14
CA MET A 1 -10.66 -36.17 -8.92
C MET A 1 -10.38 -34.85 -8.24
N CYS A 2 -10.17 -33.79 -9.04
CA CYS A 2 -9.90 -32.44 -8.55
C CYS A 2 -11.22 -31.68 -8.46
N HIS A 3 -11.58 -31.21 -7.27
CA HIS A 3 -12.72 -30.31 -7.09
C HIS A 3 -12.29 -28.87 -7.38
N ARG A 4 -13.08 -28.24 -8.26
CA ARG A 4 -12.97 -26.87 -8.76
C ARG A 4 -13.39 -25.91 -7.65
N LEU A 5 -12.53 -24.97 -7.28
CA LEU A 5 -12.91 -23.74 -6.58
C LEU A 5 -13.26 -22.70 -7.66
N VAL A 6 -14.54 -22.38 -7.80
CA VAL A 6 -15.00 -21.23 -8.58
C VAL A 6 -15.06 -20.06 -7.60
N LEU A 7 -14.12 -19.13 -7.72
CA LEU A 7 -14.17 -17.87 -6.99
C LEU A 7 -15.31 -17.04 -7.60
N MET A 8 -16.49 -17.04 -6.98
CA MET A 8 -17.58 -16.18 -7.43
C MET A 8 -17.18 -14.70 -7.22
N MET A 9 -16.92 -14.00 -8.32
CA MET A 9 -16.93 -12.55 -8.37
C MET A 9 -18.37 -12.07 -8.14
N THR A 10 -18.71 -11.75 -6.89
CA THR A 10 -19.94 -11.02 -6.60
C THR A 10 -19.66 -9.53 -6.80
N LEU A 11 -20.18 -8.97 -7.90
CA LEU A 11 -20.48 -7.55 -8.00
C LEU A 11 -21.33 -7.18 -6.77
N VAL A 12 -20.77 -6.40 -5.85
CA VAL A 12 -21.52 -5.80 -4.74
C VAL A 12 -22.45 -4.76 -5.34
N THR A 13 -23.63 -5.20 -5.79
CA THR A 13 -24.72 -4.32 -6.13
C THR A 13 -25.55 -4.05 -4.89
N GLY A 14 -25.45 -2.82 -4.37
CA GLY A 14 -26.52 -2.18 -3.59
C GLY A 14 -26.65 -2.60 -2.13
N VAL A 15 -25.81 -2.02 -1.26
CA VAL A 15 -26.22 -1.70 0.11
C VAL A 15 -26.55 -0.20 0.14
N PRO A 16 -27.76 0.23 0.54
CA PRO A 16 -28.05 1.64 0.71
C PRO A 16 -27.20 2.17 1.87
N ALA A 17 -26.38 3.19 1.59
CA ALA A 17 -25.54 3.85 2.58
C ALA A 17 -26.42 4.41 3.71
N ALA A 18 -26.40 3.75 4.87
CA ALA A 18 -26.86 4.36 6.11
C ALA A 18 -25.83 5.44 6.48
N SER A 19 -26.25 6.70 6.45
CA SER A 19 -25.43 7.86 6.78
C SER A 19 -24.99 7.78 8.24
N LEU A 20 -23.75 7.33 8.47
CA LEU A 20 -23.06 7.54 9.74
C LEU A 20 -22.68 9.03 9.84
N PRO A 21 -22.73 9.62 11.05
CA PRO A 21 -22.30 10.99 11.25
C PRO A 21 -20.82 11.13 10.89
N ALA A 22 -20.53 12.03 9.95
CA ALA A 22 -19.18 12.34 9.50
C ALA A 22 -18.29 12.66 10.72
N GLN A 23 -17.23 11.88 10.92
CA GLN A 23 -16.13 12.34 11.75
C GLN A 23 -15.50 13.56 11.06
N PRO A 24 -15.13 14.61 11.81
CA PRO A 24 -14.49 15.78 11.22
C PRO A 24 -13.12 15.38 10.67
N SER A 25 -13.03 15.22 9.35
CA SER A 25 -11.78 15.04 8.64
C SER A 25 -11.01 16.36 8.66
N ASN A 26 -9.85 16.40 9.33
CA ASN A 26 -8.87 17.50 9.20
C ASN A 26 -8.15 17.45 7.83
N VAL A 27 -8.87 17.14 6.76
CA VAL A 27 -8.40 17.20 5.38
C VAL A 27 -8.47 18.67 4.98
N ALA A 28 -7.36 19.22 4.49
CA ALA A 28 -7.36 20.54 3.89
C ALA A 28 -8.42 20.55 2.79
N THR A 29 -9.45 21.38 2.92
CA THR A 29 -10.48 21.51 1.89
C THR A 29 -9.79 21.92 0.60
N ALA A 30 -9.85 21.07 -0.43
CA ALA A 30 -9.36 21.39 -1.76
C ALA A 30 -9.85 22.80 -2.15
N PRO A 31 -9.05 23.62 -2.84
CA PRO A 31 -9.52 24.90 -3.32
C PRO A 31 -10.74 24.66 -4.21
N ALA A 32 -11.91 25.09 -3.74
CA ALA A 32 -13.14 25.01 -4.53
C ALA A 32 -12.93 25.82 -5.82
N ASN A 33 -12.90 25.13 -6.96
CA ASN A 33 -12.69 25.69 -8.30
C ASN A 33 -11.34 26.41 -8.50
N PRO A 34 -10.25 25.66 -8.73
CA PRO A 34 -8.97 26.25 -9.11
C PRO A 34 -9.10 27.16 -10.34
N GLU A 35 -8.25 28.19 -10.42
CA GLU A 35 -8.20 29.07 -11.59
C GLU A 35 -7.84 28.27 -12.85
N ARG A 36 -8.59 28.49 -13.93
CA ARG A 36 -8.31 27.84 -15.21
C ARG A 36 -7.08 28.47 -15.87
N ARG A 37 -5.97 27.74 -15.95
CA ARG A 37 -4.71 28.22 -16.51
C ARG A 37 -3.91 27.08 -17.14
N GLN A 38 -3.48 27.27 -18.38
CA GLN A 38 -2.50 26.39 -19.02
C GLN A 38 -1.16 26.49 -18.29
N PHE A 39 -0.37 25.41 -18.28
CA PHE A 39 0.97 25.45 -17.70
C PHE A 39 1.76 26.65 -18.21
N SER A 40 2.41 27.34 -17.27
CA SER A 40 3.36 28.40 -17.55
C SER A 40 4.37 28.50 -16.42
N GLN A 41 5.62 28.76 -16.79
CA GLN A 41 6.74 28.83 -15.84
C GLN A 41 6.65 30.04 -14.88
N ASP A 42 5.81 31.03 -15.20
CA ASP A 42 5.53 32.21 -14.38
C ASP A 42 4.36 32.02 -13.40
N ALA A 43 3.77 30.83 -13.35
CA ALA A 43 2.67 30.56 -12.45
C ALA A 43 3.12 30.61 -10.98
N PRO A 44 2.33 31.23 -10.08
CA PRO A 44 2.64 31.26 -8.65
C PRO A 44 2.90 29.86 -8.05
N PRO A 45 4.09 29.62 -7.48
CA PRO A 45 4.42 28.40 -6.74
C PRO A 45 3.40 28.08 -5.64
N GLY A 46 3.10 26.80 -5.43
CA GLY A 46 2.16 26.31 -4.42
C GLY A 46 0.68 26.60 -4.69
N LYS A 47 0.33 27.35 -5.75
CA LYS A 47 -1.06 27.57 -6.16
C LYS A 47 -1.51 26.46 -7.12
N ALA A 48 -2.72 25.94 -6.90
CA ALA A 48 -3.36 24.99 -7.79
C ALA A 48 -4.10 25.70 -8.95
N PHE A 49 -4.00 25.13 -10.14
CA PHE A 49 -4.65 25.57 -11.37
C PHE A 49 -5.35 24.40 -12.04
N THR A 50 -6.41 24.65 -12.82
CA THR A 50 -7.08 23.63 -13.63
C THR A 50 -6.84 23.85 -15.12
N TRP A 51 -6.73 22.77 -15.89
CA TRP A 51 -6.66 22.82 -17.34
C TRP A 51 -7.31 21.57 -17.95
N THR A 52 -7.48 21.55 -19.26
CA THR A 52 -7.97 20.37 -20.00
C THR A 52 -6.92 19.97 -21.01
N SER A 53 -6.51 18.71 -20.99
CA SER A 53 -5.54 18.16 -21.94
C SER A 53 -6.06 18.25 -23.37
N THR A 54 -5.17 18.01 -24.32
CA THR A 54 -5.59 17.79 -25.70
C THR A 54 -6.46 16.52 -25.75
N PRO A 55 -7.56 16.50 -26.54
CA PRO A 55 -8.30 15.30 -26.86
C PRO A 55 -7.38 14.16 -27.31
N ALA A 56 -7.62 12.95 -26.82
CA ALA A 56 -6.89 11.80 -27.29
C ALA A 56 -7.45 11.38 -28.65
N ASP A 57 -6.62 11.42 -29.69
CA ASP A 57 -6.89 10.75 -30.98
C ASP A 57 -6.73 9.23 -30.77
N ALA A 58 -7.61 8.62 -29.99
CA ALA A 58 -7.67 7.17 -29.92
C ALA A 58 -8.24 6.66 -31.25
N GLU A 59 -7.50 5.79 -31.95
CA GLU A 59 -8.00 5.11 -33.14
C GLU A 59 -9.36 4.47 -32.83
N GLY A 60 -10.45 5.04 -33.36
CA GLY A 60 -11.81 4.53 -33.21
C GLY A 60 -12.78 5.35 -32.37
N ASP A 61 -12.36 6.45 -31.71
CA ASP A 61 -13.27 7.27 -30.88
C ASP A 61 -13.06 8.78 -31.12
N ALA A 62 -13.35 9.21 -32.36
CA ALA A 62 -13.36 10.61 -32.77
C ALA A 62 -14.43 11.38 -31.97
N GLY A 63 -14.05 11.92 -30.80
CA GLY A 63 -14.98 12.62 -29.92
C GLY A 63 -14.62 12.61 -28.43
N ARG A 64 -13.57 11.90 -27.99
CA ARG A 64 -13.12 11.96 -26.59
C ARG A 64 -12.59 13.34 -26.24
N MET A 65 -13.36 14.09 -25.45
CA MET A 65 -12.91 15.33 -24.80
C MET A 65 -11.62 15.06 -24.00
N GLY A 66 -10.70 16.01 -24.02
CA GLY A 66 -9.49 15.96 -23.20
C GLY A 66 -9.79 15.79 -21.71
N LEU A 67 -8.81 15.32 -20.94
CA LEU A 67 -8.96 15.12 -19.51
C LEU A 67 -8.79 16.46 -18.80
N GLU A 68 -9.76 16.82 -17.96
CA GLU A 68 -9.53 17.89 -16.99
C GLU A 68 -8.48 17.44 -15.98
N TYR A 69 -7.59 18.33 -15.57
CA TYR A 69 -6.61 18.05 -14.55
C TYR A 69 -6.29 19.30 -13.73
N VAL A 70 -5.96 19.09 -12.45
CA VAL A 70 -5.41 20.12 -11.57
C VAL A 70 -3.91 19.97 -11.51
N TRP A 71 -3.17 21.08 -11.51
CA TRP A 71 -1.71 21.09 -11.42
C TRP A 71 -1.20 22.19 -10.49
N SER A 72 -0.02 21.98 -9.90
CA SER A 72 0.67 22.97 -9.07
C SER A 72 2.18 22.81 -9.14
N LEU A 73 2.89 23.94 -9.00
CA LEU A 73 4.35 23.98 -8.87
C LEU A 73 4.78 23.85 -7.41
N PRO A 74 5.96 23.27 -7.10
CA PRO A 74 6.49 23.24 -5.74
C PRO A 74 6.78 24.67 -5.24
N LEU A 75 6.72 24.90 -3.93
CA LEU A 75 6.91 26.24 -3.33
C LEU A 75 8.25 26.90 -3.70
N SER A 76 9.27 26.09 -3.94
CA SER A 76 10.64 26.49 -4.29
C SER A 76 10.93 26.39 -5.80
N TYR A 77 9.89 26.40 -6.64
CA TYR A 77 10.03 26.27 -8.08
C TYR A 77 10.99 27.30 -8.70
N ASP A 78 11.92 26.80 -9.49
CA ASP A 78 12.92 27.52 -10.24
C ASP A 78 12.83 27.07 -11.71
N PRO A 79 12.46 27.96 -12.64
CA PRO A 79 12.26 27.58 -14.05
C PRO A 79 13.54 27.11 -14.76
N SER A 80 14.72 27.26 -14.13
CA SER A 80 15.99 26.74 -14.66
C SER A 80 16.26 25.27 -14.31
N LYS A 81 15.42 24.64 -13.47
CA LYS A 81 15.56 23.27 -13.00
C LYS A 81 14.46 22.36 -13.53
N SER A 82 14.78 21.07 -13.66
CA SER A 82 13.78 20.02 -13.82
C SER A 82 13.29 19.55 -12.45
N TYR A 83 12.06 19.06 -12.39
CA TYR A 83 11.42 18.56 -11.18
C TYR A 83 10.81 17.19 -11.43
N ASP A 84 10.73 16.37 -10.39
CA ASP A 84 9.91 15.16 -10.48
C ASP A 84 8.43 15.53 -10.55
N LEU A 85 7.66 14.68 -11.21
CA LEU A 85 6.24 14.81 -11.41
C LEU A 85 5.50 13.71 -10.63
N LEU A 86 4.58 14.11 -9.74
CA LEU A 86 3.64 13.21 -9.10
C LEU A 86 2.29 13.30 -9.81
N VAL A 87 1.80 12.18 -10.35
CA VAL A 87 0.47 12.11 -10.96
C VAL A 87 -0.48 11.35 -10.03
N ILE A 88 -1.53 12.03 -9.55
CA ILE A 88 -2.48 11.53 -8.55
C ILE A 88 -3.76 11.05 -9.23
N LEU A 89 -4.02 9.75 -9.18
CA LEU A 89 -5.23 9.11 -9.70
C LEU A 89 -6.23 8.91 -8.57
N HIS A 90 -7.35 9.63 -8.64
CA HIS A 90 -8.39 9.60 -7.62
C HIS A 90 -9.21 8.30 -7.63
N GLY A 91 -9.91 8.05 -6.52
CA GLY A 91 -10.87 6.94 -6.37
C GLY A 91 -12.23 7.20 -7.04
N VAL A 92 -13.16 6.26 -6.87
CA VAL A 92 -14.54 6.33 -7.37
C VAL A 92 -15.26 7.53 -6.75
N GLY A 93 -16.05 8.23 -7.56
CA GLY A 93 -16.88 9.35 -7.08
C GLY A 93 -16.11 10.63 -6.75
N LYS A 94 -14.82 10.68 -7.09
CA LYS A 94 -13.93 11.84 -6.92
C LYS A 94 -13.62 12.47 -8.28
N ASP A 95 -12.96 13.63 -8.27
CA ASP A 95 -12.60 14.38 -9.47
C ASP A 95 -11.13 14.85 -9.43
N ALA A 96 -10.73 15.61 -10.45
CA ALA A 96 -9.38 16.16 -10.60
C ALA A 96 -8.94 17.03 -9.40
N THR A 97 -9.86 17.64 -8.66
CA THR A 97 -9.54 18.52 -7.53
C THR A 97 -9.22 17.74 -6.25
N TRP A 98 -9.69 16.49 -6.13
CA TRP A 98 -9.53 15.69 -4.92
C TRP A 98 -8.06 15.49 -4.56
N GLY A 99 -7.20 15.23 -5.55
CA GLY A 99 -5.78 14.93 -5.32
C GLY A 99 -5.07 16.01 -4.52
N HIS A 100 -5.25 17.29 -4.89
CA HIS A 100 -4.65 18.43 -4.18
C HIS A 100 -5.28 18.71 -2.80
N GLY A 101 -6.49 18.25 -2.53
CA GLY A 101 -7.11 18.34 -1.21
C GLY A 101 -6.65 17.22 -0.27
N ALA A 102 -6.59 16.00 -0.76
CA ALA A 102 -6.20 14.82 0.02
C ALA A 102 -4.68 14.74 0.23
N ILE A 103 -3.91 15.15 -0.78
CA ILE A 103 -2.45 15.15 -0.78
C ILE A 103 -2.01 16.58 -1.05
N ASP A 104 -1.98 17.38 0.01
CA ASP A 104 -1.47 18.75 -0.03
C ASP A 104 0.00 18.70 -0.52
N PRO A 105 0.32 19.30 -1.69
CA PRO A 105 1.68 19.31 -2.22
C PRO A 105 2.70 19.92 -1.24
N ALA A 106 2.29 20.87 -0.41
CA ALA A 106 3.16 21.46 0.61
C ALA A 106 3.50 20.47 1.74
N ARG A 107 2.67 19.44 1.94
CA ARG A 107 2.84 18.40 2.97
C ARG A 107 3.49 17.11 2.46
N LEU A 108 3.72 16.99 1.15
CA LEU A 108 4.53 15.91 0.58
C LEU A 108 5.98 15.93 1.12
N GLY A 109 6.45 17.08 1.59
CA GLY A 109 7.83 17.24 2.07
C GLY A 109 8.88 17.12 0.95
N LYS A 110 8.45 17.33 -0.30
CA LYS A 110 9.22 17.12 -1.54
C LYS A 110 8.97 18.25 -2.53
N GLU A 111 10.00 18.59 -3.30
CA GLU A 111 9.92 19.56 -4.39
C GLU A 111 9.48 18.84 -5.68
N MET A 112 8.17 18.74 -5.89
CA MET A 112 7.61 18.08 -7.07
C MET A 112 6.55 18.94 -7.73
N ILE A 113 6.40 18.79 -9.03
CA ILE A 113 5.20 19.21 -9.74
C ILE A 113 4.13 18.15 -9.43
N VAL A 114 2.93 18.59 -9.07
CA VAL A 114 1.82 17.68 -8.77
C VAL A 114 0.71 17.88 -9.78
N ILE A 115 0.22 16.79 -10.37
CA ILE A 115 -0.88 16.76 -11.33
C ILE A 115 -1.93 15.76 -10.85
N SER A 116 -3.21 16.11 -10.95
CA SER A 116 -4.33 15.26 -10.57
C SER A 116 -5.38 15.30 -11.69
N PRO A 117 -5.38 14.33 -12.62
CA PRO A 117 -6.35 14.27 -13.70
C PRO A 117 -7.69 13.67 -13.26
N ALA A 118 -8.74 14.06 -13.96
CA ALA A 118 -10.03 13.39 -13.93
C ALA A 118 -9.93 12.01 -14.57
N GLY A 119 -10.79 11.09 -14.14
CA GLY A 119 -10.91 9.75 -14.72
C GLY A 119 -11.13 9.75 -16.24
N THR A 120 -10.64 8.70 -16.90
CA THR A 120 -10.67 8.56 -18.37
C THR A 120 -12.06 8.20 -18.91
N ASN A 121 -12.92 7.61 -18.09
CA ASN A 121 -14.26 7.18 -18.43
C ASN A 121 -15.32 8.09 -17.81
N VAL A 122 -16.48 8.25 -18.46
CA VAL A 122 -17.62 9.02 -17.93
C VAL A 122 -18.69 8.04 -17.44
N LEU A 123 -19.02 8.10 -16.15
CA LEU A 123 -20.11 7.35 -15.53
C LEU A 123 -21.43 8.12 -15.63
N ALA A 124 -22.51 7.49 -15.14
CA ALA A 124 -23.80 8.15 -14.97
C ALA A 124 -23.65 9.45 -14.16
N ALA A 125 -24.44 10.47 -14.51
CA ALA A 125 -24.38 11.83 -13.94
C ALA A 125 -23.10 12.64 -14.26
N GLY A 126 -22.27 12.20 -15.23
CA GLY A 126 -21.13 12.98 -15.71
C GLY A 126 -19.88 12.88 -14.83
N VAL A 127 -19.91 12.05 -13.78
CA VAL A 127 -18.76 11.77 -12.92
C VAL A 127 -17.72 10.98 -13.71
N ARG A 128 -16.45 11.39 -13.67
CA ARG A 128 -15.36 10.68 -14.33
C ARG A 128 -14.71 9.66 -13.41
N SER A 129 -14.29 8.53 -13.96
CA SER A 129 -13.73 7.38 -13.22
C SER A 129 -12.70 6.64 -14.09
N PHE A 130 -11.88 5.78 -13.48
CA PHE A 130 -10.91 4.95 -14.17
C PHE A 130 -11.47 3.54 -14.40
N SER A 131 -11.22 2.95 -15.57
CA SER A 131 -11.71 1.61 -15.92
C SER A 131 -10.63 0.70 -16.47
N ASP A 132 -10.82 -0.60 -16.27
CA ASP A 132 -9.92 -1.66 -16.73
C ASP A 132 -10.20 -2.01 -18.20
N ASP A 133 -9.79 -1.15 -19.12
CA ASP A 133 -9.89 -1.43 -20.55
C ASP A 133 -8.85 -0.69 -21.39
N GLN A 134 -8.51 -1.30 -22.52
CA GLN A 134 -7.46 -0.82 -23.43
C GLN A 134 -7.66 0.62 -23.88
N THR A 135 -8.91 1.01 -24.15
CA THR A 135 -9.20 2.34 -24.67
C THR A 135 -8.91 3.41 -23.62
N ASN A 136 -9.24 3.14 -22.35
CA ASN A 136 -8.92 4.02 -21.24
C ASN A 136 -7.42 4.09 -20.96
N TYR A 137 -6.69 2.97 -21.07
CA TYR A 137 -5.24 2.97 -20.96
C TYR A 137 -4.55 3.78 -22.07
N MET A 138 -5.03 3.68 -23.31
CA MET A 138 -4.50 4.47 -24.43
C MET A 138 -4.79 5.98 -24.29
N ALA A 139 -5.98 6.33 -23.82
CA ALA A 139 -6.32 7.72 -23.53
C ALA A 139 -5.41 8.29 -22.43
N PHE A 140 -5.19 7.54 -21.35
CA PHE A 140 -4.28 7.95 -20.29
C PHE A 140 -2.82 8.02 -20.76
N ARG A 141 -2.38 7.09 -21.63
CA ARG A 141 -1.06 7.16 -22.26
C ARG A 141 -0.84 8.46 -23.01
N GLN A 142 -1.81 8.89 -23.83
CA GLN A 142 -1.70 10.16 -24.55
C GLN A 142 -1.63 11.35 -23.61
N PHE A 143 -2.43 11.33 -22.54
CA PHE A 143 -2.36 12.32 -21.48
C PHE A 143 -0.96 12.37 -20.85
N MET A 144 -0.39 11.23 -20.44
CA MET A 144 0.96 11.17 -19.86
C MET A 144 2.03 11.69 -20.82
N LEU A 145 1.95 11.33 -22.10
CA LEU A 145 2.85 11.86 -23.13
C LEU A 145 2.69 13.37 -23.33
N GLU A 146 1.49 13.94 -23.16
CA GLU A 146 1.31 15.39 -23.12
C GLU A 146 1.94 16.02 -21.87
N MET A 147 1.79 15.40 -20.70
CA MET A 147 2.38 15.92 -19.46
C MET A 147 3.91 15.96 -19.53
N THR A 148 4.55 14.92 -20.08
CA THR A 148 6.02 14.89 -20.29
C THR A 148 6.53 16.01 -21.21
N ARG A 149 5.70 16.48 -22.15
CA ARG A 149 6.04 17.58 -23.07
C ARG A 149 5.71 18.95 -22.49
N THR A 150 4.74 19.01 -21.58
CA THR A 150 4.20 20.25 -21.04
C THR A 150 4.98 20.72 -19.81
N PHE A 151 5.33 19.81 -18.91
CA PHE A 151 6.01 20.10 -17.67
C PHE A 151 7.51 19.75 -17.77
N PRO A 152 8.41 20.48 -17.08
CA PRO A 152 9.83 20.14 -17.00
C PRO A 152 10.06 18.94 -16.07
N ALA A 153 9.47 17.80 -16.43
CA ALA A 153 9.49 16.57 -15.65
C ALA A 153 10.80 15.80 -15.85
N ASP A 154 11.47 15.45 -14.76
CA ASP A 154 12.63 14.55 -14.77
C ASP A 154 12.17 13.09 -14.67
N ARG A 155 11.49 12.76 -13.57
CA ARG A 155 10.84 11.47 -13.35
C ARG A 155 9.35 11.65 -13.09
N ILE A 156 8.58 10.59 -13.29
CA ILE A 156 7.14 10.51 -13.11
C ILE A 156 6.80 9.36 -12.16
N VAL A 157 6.23 9.67 -11.01
CA VAL A 157 5.67 8.67 -10.09
C VAL A 157 4.15 8.72 -10.16
N LEU A 158 3.53 7.56 -10.35
CA LEU A 158 2.08 7.44 -10.25
C LEU A 158 1.70 7.19 -8.79
N PHE A 159 0.83 8.03 -8.25
CA PHE A 159 0.09 7.72 -7.02
C PHE A 159 -1.36 7.42 -7.39
N GLY A 160 -1.90 6.30 -6.95
CA GLY A 160 -3.30 5.97 -7.16
C GLY A 160 -4.00 5.61 -5.86
N TYR A 161 -5.19 6.17 -5.67
CA TYR A 161 -6.05 5.93 -4.51
C TYR A 161 -7.25 5.07 -4.91
N GLU A 162 -7.52 4.00 -4.15
CA GLU A 162 -8.66 3.10 -4.36
C GLU A 162 -8.72 2.64 -5.84
N GLN A 163 -9.77 2.94 -6.60
CA GLN A 163 -9.87 2.57 -8.02
C GLN A 163 -8.73 3.15 -8.87
N GLY A 164 -8.29 4.37 -8.58
CA GLY A 164 -7.13 4.98 -9.24
C GLY A 164 -5.83 4.21 -8.97
N GLY A 165 -5.72 3.55 -7.81
CA GLY A 165 -4.61 2.64 -7.47
C GLY A 165 -4.60 1.37 -8.31
N SER A 166 -5.76 0.74 -8.48
CA SER A 166 -5.92 -0.41 -9.37
C SER A 166 -5.60 -0.06 -10.84
N PHE A 167 -6.04 1.12 -11.28
CA PHE A 167 -5.74 1.62 -12.63
C PHE A 167 -4.25 1.91 -12.80
N ALA A 168 -3.60 2.58 -11.83
CA ALA A 168 -2.18 2.90 -11.89
C ALA A 168 -1.31 1.65 -12.11
N LEU A 169 -1.57 0.58 -11.36
CA LEU A 169 -0.90 -0.71 -11.53
C LEU A 169 -1.08 -1.26 -12.95
N SER A 170 -2.32 -1.31 -13.42
CA SER A 170 -2.65 -1.94 -14.70
C SER A 170 -2.12 -1.12 -15.89
N PHE A 171 -2.12 0.22 -15.76
CA PHE A 171 -1.50 1.12 -16.72
C PHE A 171 0.02 0.96 -16.75
N ALA A 172 0.67 0.97 -15.59
CA ALA A 172 2.13 0.82 -15.48
C ALA A 172 2.60 -0.56 -15.98
N ASN A 173 1.76 -1.59 -15.88
CA ASN A 173 2.05 -2.88 -16.48
C ASN A 173 2.10 -2.85 -18.02
N GLN A 174 1.24 -2.05 -18.65
CA GLN A 174 1.18 -1.92 -20.10
C GLN A 174 2.19 -0.92 -20.66
N PHE A 175 2.48 0.14 -19.90
CA PHE A 175 3.40 1.20 -20.30
C PHE A 175 4.42 1.50 -19.20
N PRO A 176 5.28 0.52 -18.85
CA PRO A 176 6.22 0.68 -17.75
C PRO A 176 7.23 1.80 -17.99
N SER A 177 7.50 2.18 -19.24
CA SER A 177 8.43 3.26 -19.59
C SER A 177 7.87 4.67 -19.37
N LEU A 178 6.62 4.83 -18.92
CA LEU A 178 6.00 6.14 -18.68
C LEU A 178 5.96 6.54 -17.20
N THR A 179 6.59 5.73 -16.34
CA THR A 179 6.68 6.01 -14.91
C THR A 179 7.87 5.27 -14.30
N GLU A 180 8.42 5.84 -13.25
CA GLU A 180 9.56 5.33 -12.49
C GLU A 180 9.10 4.60 -11.22
N GLY A 181 7.79 4.56 -10.95
CA GLY A 181 7.25 3.81 -9.82
C GLY A 181 5.77 4.06 -9.59
N VAL A 182 5.16 3.14 -8.85
CA VAL A 182 3.74 3.19 -8.54
C VAL A 182 3.53 3.13 -7.04
N VAL A 183 2.86 4.15 -6.51
CA VAL A 183 2.35 4.17 -5.14
C VAL A 183 0.85 3.93 -5.17
N VAL A 184 0.40 2.91 -4.45
CA VAL A 184 -0.98 2.42 -4.44
C VAL A 184 -1.53 2.55 -3.04
N HIS A 185 -2.55 3.39 -2.83
CA HIS A 185 -3.19 3.56 -1.54
C HIS A 185 -4.56 2.88 -1.50
N GLY A 186 -4.77 2.01 -0.51
CA GLY A 186 -6.11 1.46 -0.23
C GLY A 186 -6.71 0.69 -1.40
N ALA A 187 -5.89 -0.05 -2.17
CA ALA A 187 -6.35 -0.70 -3.40
C ALA A 187 -5.69 -2.07 -3.64
N ARG A 188 -6.19 -2.76 -4.66
CA ARG A 188 -5.67 -4.05 -5.14
C ARG A 188 -5.47 -4.03 -6.65
N PRO A 189 -4.62 -4.90 -7.20
CA PRO A 189 -4.57 -5.10 -8.64
C PRO A 189 -5.92 -5.61 -9.18
N TRP A 190 -6.29 -5.21 -10.40
CA TRP A 190 -7.36 -5.89 -11.12
C TRP A 190 -6.83 -7.24 -11.59
N LEU A 191 -7.40 -8.31 -11.04
CA LEU A 191 -7.09 -9.67 -11.45
C LEU A 191 -8.12 -10.05 -12.51
N LYS A 192 -7.68 -10.44 -13.71
CA LYS A 192 -8.62 -11.00 -14.70
C LYS A 192 -8.96 -12.44 -14.30
N GLU A 193 -10.17 -12.89 -14.61
CA GLU A 193 -10.61 -14.27 -14.33
C GLU A 193 -9.71 -15.31 -14.98
N GLU A 194 -9.08 -14.97 -16.12
CA GLU A 194 -8.12 -15.82 -16.84
C GLU A 194 -6.79 -15.95 -16.07
N ASP A 195 -6.33 -14.89 -15.39
CA ASP A 195 -5.16 -14.91 -14.51
C ASP A 195 -5.42 -15.76 -13.25
N ALA A 196 -6.68 -15.84 -12.79
CA ALA A 196 -7.09 -16.68 -11.66
C ALA A 196 -7.18 -18.18 -12.01
N GLN A 197 -7.18 -18.53 -13.30
CA GLN A 197 -7.34 -19.92 -13.78
C GLN A 197 -6.02 -20.64 -14.07
N GLY A 198 -4.87 -20.08 -13.67
CA GLY A 198 -3.58 -20.75 -13.77
C GLY A 198 -3.00 -20.78 -15.18
N GLY A 199 -3.39 -19.85 -16.05
CA GLY A 199 -2.61 -19.50 -17.24
C GLY A 199 -1.26 -18.91 -16.84
N ASP A 200 -0.27 -19.02 -17.72
CA ASP A 200 1.16 -18.75 -17.54
C ASP A 200 1.51 -17.42 -16.83
N GLY A 201 1.35 -17.37 -15.50
CA GLY A 201 1.63 -16.21 -14.66
C GLY A 201 0.61 -15.08 -14.86
N MET A 202 0.32 -14.30 -13.80
CA MET A 202 -0.34 -13.02 -14.03
C MET A 202 0.50 -12.23 -15.04
N GLY A 203 -0.14 -11.63 -16.05
CA GLY A 203 0.52 -10.92 -17.17
C GLY A 203 1.31 -9.65 -16.79
N TRP A 204 2.02 -9.64 -15.65
CA TRP A 204 2.80 -8.55 -15.04
C TRP A 204 4.14 -8.24 -15.72
N GLY A 205 4.34 -8.63 -16.99
CA GLY A 205 5.66 -8.59 -17.63
C GLY A 205 6.34 -7.22 -17.57
N GLY A 206 5.57 -6.14 -17.78
CA GLY A 206 6.11 -4.78 -17.78
C GLY A 206 6.34 -4.23 -16.37
N ILE A 207 5.39 -4.43 -15.45
CA ILE A 207 5.43 -3.79 -14.12
C ILE A 207 6.57 -4.31 -13.24
N ARG A 208 7.11 -5.51 -13.52
CA ARG A 208 8.24 -6.11 -12.78
C ARG A 208 9.52 -5.26 -12.78
N GLN A 209 9.63 -4.32 -13.72
CA GLN A 209 10.76 -3.39 -13.84
C GLN A 209 10.61 -2.16 -12.94
N LEU A 210 9.45 -1.97 -12.32
CA LEU A 210 9.11 -0.78 -11.56
C LEU A 210 9.06 -1.06 -10.06
N PRO A 211 9.48 -0.11 -9.20
CA PRO A 211 9.17 -0.17 -7.79
C PRO A 211 7.66 0.06 -7.58
N ILE A 212 7.06 -0.77 -6.74
CA ILE A 212 5.66 -0.66 -6.33
C ILE A 212 5.60 -0.52 -4.82
N VAL A 213 4.86 0.49 -4.34
CA VAL A 213 4.54 0.64 -2.92
C VAL A 213 3.05 0.47 -2.73
N PHE A 214 2.63 -0.49 -1.92
CA PHE A 214 1.30 -0.56 -1.37
C PHE A 214 1.26 0.18 -0.04
N LEU A 215 0.59 1.32 0.01
CA LEU A 215 0.30 2.08 1.22
C LEU A 215 -1.11 1.73 1.71
N HIS A 216 -1.26 1.31 2.97
CA HIS A 216 -2.59 0.83 3.40
C HIS A 216 -2.85 0.97 4.89
N GLY A 217 -4.00 1.56 5.25
CA GLY A 217 -4.51 1.63 6.61
C GLY A 217 -4.85 0.26 7.18
N THR A 218 -4.31 -0.10 8.35
CA THR A 218 -4.65 -1.40 8.96
C THR A 218 -6.07 -1.46 9.51
N HIS A 219 -6.74 -0.31 9.66
CA HIS A 219 -8.14 -0.18 10.05
C HIS A 219 -9.02 0.28 8.87
N ASP A 220 -8.57 0.05 7.62
CA ASP A 220 -9.37 0.36 6.45
C ASP A 220 -10.59 -0.57 6.37
N GLU A 221 -11.78 0.01 6.60
CA GLU A 221 -13.06 -0.68 6.55
C GLU A 221 -13.71 -0.62 5.16
N THR A 222 -13.19 0.21 4.25
CA THR A 222 -13.70 0.34 2.87
C THR A 222 -13.04 -0.70 1.98
N THR A 223 -11.71 -0.75 2.02
CA THR A 223 -10.90 -1.74 1.34
C THR A 223 -10.03 -2.42 2.38
N PRO A 224 -10.33 -3.66 2.80
CA PRO A 224 -9.58 -4.28 3.89
C PRO A 224 -8.07 -4.43 3.58
N TYR A 225 -7.21 -4.03 4.52
CA TYR A 225 -5.73 -4.10 4.43
C TYR A 225 -5.18 -5.39 3.79
N ARG A 226 -5.82 -6.53 4.08
CA ARG A 226 -5.46 -7.85 3.54
C ARG A 226 -5.33 -7.89 2.02
N VAL A 227 -6.04 -7.02 1.27
CA VAL A 227 -5.96 -7.05 -0.19
C VAL A 227 -4.59 -6.58 -0.69
N SER A 228 -3.98 -5.60 -0.05
CA SER A 228 -2.62 -5.15 -0.39
C SER A 228 -1.55 -6.10 0.16
N ALA A 229 -1.78 -6.68 1.35
CA ALA A 229 -0.91 -7.72 1.89
C ALA A 229 -0.82 -8.94 0.96
N HIS A 230 -1.98 -9.40 0.48
CA HIS A 230 -2.08 -10.47 -0.49
C HIS A 230 -1.41 -10.10 -1.83
N ALA A 231 -1.69 -8.90 -2.37
CA ALA A 231 -1.08 -8.45 -3.62
C ALA A 231 0.46 -8.44 -3.54
N ARG A 232 1.04 -7.90 -2.45
CA ARG A 232 2.49 -7.95 -2.21
C ARG A 232 3.01 -9.39 -2.13
N GLY A 233 2.23 -10.31 -1.54
CA GLY A 233 2.50 -11.75 -1.55
C GLY A 233 2.63 -12.30 -2.96
N THR A 234 1.60 -12.09 -3.78
CA THR A 234 1.58 -12.61 -5.15
C THR A 234 2.70 -12.04 -6.01
N TYR A 235 2.99 -10.74 -5.93
CA TYR A 235 4.14 -10.17 -6.64
C TYR A 235 5.47 -10.81 -6.23
N ALA A 236 5.66 -11.08 -4.94
CA ALA A 236 6.88 -11.72 -4.46
C ALA A 236 7.00 -13.18 -4.93
N GLU A 237 5.89 -13.94 -4.94
CA GLU A 237 5.82 -15.31 -5.48
C GLU A 237 6.13 -15.34 -6.98
N ASP A 238 5.71 -14.31 -7.71
CA ASP A 238 6.01 -14.09 -9.13
C ASP A 238 7.44 -13.58 -9.40
N GLY A 239 8.26 -13.46 -8.36
CA GLY A 239 9.66 -13.04 -8.46
C GLY A 239 9.88 -11.52 -8.51
N HIS A 240 8.85 -10.70 -8.34
CA HIS A 240 9.00 -9.25 -8.29
C HIS A 240 9.39 -8.79 -6.88
N GLN A 241 10.69 -8.55 -6.68
CA GLN A 241 11.23 -8.12 -5.38
C GLN A 241 11.17 -6.60 -5.16
N GLY A 242 10.82 -5.83 -6.21
CA GLY A 242 10.62 -4.39 -6.17
C GLY A 242 9.28 -3.94 -5.55
N VAL A 243 8.67 -4.75 -4.67
CA VAL A 243 7.38 -4.43 -4.05
C VAL A 243 7.50 -4.24 -2.54
N TRP A 244 7.08 -3.09 -2.05
CA TRP A 244 7.01 -2.74 -0.64
C TRP A 244 5.55 -2.60 -0.19
N LEU A 245 5.21 -3.20 0.96
CA LEU A 245 3.97 -2.94 1.68
C LEU A 245 4.26 -2.04 2.88
N ARG A 246 3.58 -0.91 2.94
CA ARG A 246 3.68 0.09 4.01
C ARG A 246 2.38 0.08 4.83
N PRO A 247 2.37 -0.65 5.96
CA PRO A 247 1.24 -0.61 6.88
C PRO A 247 1.15 0.75 7.58
N LEU A 248 -0.06 1.30 7.63
CA LEU A 248 -0.41 2.49 8.41
C LEU A 248 -1.23 2.06 9.63
N TYR A 249 -0.53 1.75 10.72
CA TYR A 249 -1.13 1.14 11.91
C TYR A 249 -2.14 2.06 12.58
N GLY A 250 -3.40 1.62 12.61
CA GLY A 250 -4.50 2.35 13.21
C GLY A 250 -5.17 3.35 12.27
N CYS A 251 -4.72 3.47 11.03
CA CYS A 251 -5.33 4.35 10.03
C CYS A 251 -6.41 3.66 9.22
N GLY A 252 -7.40 4.45 8.80
CA GLY A 252 -8.49 4.04 7.93
C GLY A 252 -8.14 4.19 6.44
N HIS A 253 -9.18 4.40 5.63
CA HIS A 253 -9.09 4.39 4.17
C HIS A 253 -8.39 5.60 3.56
N GLU A 254 -8.43 6.78 4.20
CA GLU A 254 -7.89 8.01 3.62
C GLU A 254 -6.34 8.04 3.58
N PRO A 255 -5.74 8.71 2.58
CA PRO A 255 -4.29 8.79 2.45
C PRO A 255 -3.67 9.78 3.45
N ASP A 256 -2.38 9.56 3.75
CA ASP A 256 -1.56 10.48 4.51
C ASP A 256 -0.44 11.04 3.62
N ALA A 257 -0.44 12.36 3.37
CA ALA A 257 0.49 13.00 2.44
C ALA A 257 1.97 12.77 2.80
N ALA A 258 2.33 12.70 4.08
CA ALA A 258 3.71 12.46 4.49
C ALA A 258 4.11 11.00 4.19
N ARG A 259 3.18 10.06 4.40
CA ARG A 259 3.40 8.64 4.07
C ARG A 259 3.44 8.39 2.56
N VAL A 260 2.67 9.16 1.77
CA VAL A 260 2.79 9.18 0.31
C VAL A 260 4.16 9.68 -0.10
N GLY A 261 4.66 10.76 0.51
CA GLY A 261 6.02 11.26 0.27
C GLY A 261 7.10 10.21 0.52
N GLU A 262 7.02 9.46 1.62
CA GLU A 262 7.94 8.32 1.89
C GLU A 262 7.90 7.25 0.80
N ALA A 263 6.71 6.92 0.30
CA ALA A 263 6.54 5.92 -0.75
C ALA A 263 7.12 6.40 -2.09
N VAL A 264 6.90 7.67 -2.44
CA VAL A 264 7.49 8.31 -3.63
C VAL A 264 9.02 8.33 -3.54
N ASP A 265 9.56 8.67 -2.38
CA ASP A 265 11.00 8.65 -2.11
C ASP A 265 11.61 7.29 -2.34
N TRP A 266 10.94 6.26 -1.85
CA TRP A 266 11.39 4.90 -2.07
C TRP A 266 11.38 4.51 -3.55
N CYS A 267 10.33 4.86 -4.32
CA CYS A 267 10.29 4.62 -5.76
C CYS A 267 11.45 5.32 -6.48
N ILE A 268 11.68 6.61 -6.20
CA ILE A 268 12.80 7.38 -6.74
C ILE A 268 14.14 6.74 -6.36
N GLY A 269 14.30 6.41 -5.08
CA GLY A 269 15.51 5.79 -4.56
C GLY A 269 15.79 4.40 -5.14
N MET A 270 14.76 3.67 -5.59
CA MET A 270 14.91 2.36 -6.24
C MET A 270 15.30 2.47 -7.72
N GLN A 271 14.98 3.59 -8.38
CA GLN A 271 15.34 3.88 -9.77
C GLN A 271 16.58 4.77 -9.93
N ALA A 272 17.01 5.44 -8.87
CA ALA A 272 18.20 6.29 -8.90
C ALA A 272 19.44 5.49 -9.32
N MET A 273 20.25 6.06 -10.20
CA MET A 273 21.49 5.44 -10.68
C MET A 273 22.72 6.00 -9.94
N GLU A 274 22.57 7.15 -9.27
CA GLU A 274 23.62 7.77 -8.46
C GLU A 274 23.63 7.18 -7.05
N ALA A 275 24.78 6.66 -6.62
CA ALA A 275 24.95 6.03 -5.32
C ALA A 275 24.69 7.01 -4.16
N GLU A 276 25.09 8.26 -4.31
CA GLU A 276 24.86 9.35 -3.37
C GLU A 276 23.36 9.56 -3.16
N LYS A 277 22.58 9.52 -4.24
CA LYS A 277 21.13 9.74 -4.16
C LYS A 277 20.43 8.59 -3.43
N VAL A 278 20.83 7.36 -3.69
CA VAL A 278 20.31 6.18 -2.97
C VAL A 278 20.61 6.29 -1.47
N LEU A 279 21.85 6.68 -1.10
CA LEU A 279 22.24 6.85 0.30
C LEU A 279 21.48 8.00 0.98
N GLU A 280 21.32 9.13 0.27
CA GLU A 280 20.54 10.29 0.72
C GLU A 280 19.10 9.88 1.04
N VAL A 281 18.41 9.27 0.08
CA VAL A 281 17.02 8.81 0.24
C VAL A 281 16.89 7.81 1.39
N ALA A 282 17.83 6.86 1.52
CA ALA A 282 17.84 5.92 2.64
C ALA A 282 17.95 6.65 3.99
N GLY A 283 18.82 7.66 4.10
CA GLY A 283 18.94 8.51 5.30
C GLY A 283 17.69 9.35 5.57
N GLU A 284 17.06 9.91 4.54
CA GLU A 284 15.80 10.65 4.66
C GLU A 284 14.68 9.76 5.22
N LEU A 285 14.51 8.55 4.69
CA LEU A 285 13.48 7.60 5.15
C LEU A 285 13.69 7.16 6.61
N LEU A 286 14.93 7.06 7.08
CA LEU A 286 15.24 6.76 8.48
C LEU A 286 14.97 7.94 9.43
N THR A 287 15.03 9.18 8.93
CA THR A 287 14.92 10.39 9.75
C THR A 287 13.51 10.99 9.75
N LYS A 288 12.79 10.95 8.62
CA LYS A 288 11.43 11.49 8.45
C LYS A 288 10.33 10.60 9.04
N ALA A 289 10.61 9.31 9.23
CA ALA A 289 9.62 8.37 9.75
C ALA A 289 9.16 8.75 11.17
N GLY A 290 7.86 9.01 11.32
CA GLY A 290 7.21 9.28 12.61
C GLY A 290 7.23 10.75 13.06
N THR A 291 7.76 11.70 12.28
CA THR A 291 7.83 13.12 12.70
C THR A 291 6.72 14.01 12.13
N THR A 292 6.08 13.58 11.05
CA THR A 292 5.04 14.33 10.33
C THR A 292 3.95 13.37 9.83
N GLY A 293 2.68 13.81 9.83
CA GLY A 293 1.53 13.00 9.41
C GLY A 293 0.51 12.74 10.52
N THR A 294 -0.67 12.28 10.12
CA THR A 294 -1.77 11.84 11.01
C THR A 294 -1.70 10.34 11.29
N CYS A 295 -1.01 9.58 10.45
CA CYS A 295 -0.82 8.15 10.61
C CYS A 295 0.49 7.81 11.32
N ASP A 296 0.38 7.09 12.44
CA ASP A 296 1.53 6.53 13.14
C ASP A 296 2.14 5.39 12.31
N ALA A 297 3.42 5.52 11.97
CA ALA A 297 4.14 4.53 11.20
C ALA A 297 5.58 4.44 11.72
N ALA A 298 6.03 3.21 12.01
CA ALA A 298 7.43 2.95 12.37
C ALA A 298 8.36 3.29 11.19
N PRO A 299 9.67 3.46 11.37
CA PRO A 299 10.61 3.60 10.27
C PRO A 299 10.52 2.43 9.28
N PRO A 300 10.56 2.69 7.96
CA PRO A 300 10.39 1.67 6.95
C PRO A 300 11.69 0.88 6.73
N LEU A 301 12.15 0.17 7.76
CA LEU A 301 13.49 -0.43 7.82
C LEU A 301 13.74 -1.44 6.70
N GLY A 302 12.74 -2.23 6.32
CA GLY A 302 12.82 -3.16 5.18
C GLY A 302 13.00 -2.43 3.85
N ALA A 303 12.26 -1.34 3.65
CA ALA A 303 12.36 -0.51 2.45
C ALA A 303 13.75 0.15 2.35
N VAL A 304 14.25 0.70 3.46
CA VAL A 304 15.60 1.27 3.57
C VAL A 304 16.67 0.20 3.35
N SER A 305 16.54 -0.97 3.98
CA SER A 305 17.48 -2.08 3.81
C SER A 305 17.61 -2.47 2.34
N ARG A 306 16.50 -2.49 1.59
CA ARG A 306 16.52 -2.75 0.14
C ARG A 306 17.27 -1.68 -0.65
N LEU A 307 17.04 -0.40 -0.37
CA LEU A 307 17.80 0.71 -0.98
C LEU A 307 19.30 0.56 -0.73
N LEU A 308 19.68 0.37 0.53
CA LEU A 308 21.09 0.20 0.92
C LEU A 308 21.71 -1.04 0.30
N SER A 309 20.95 -2.11 0.08
CA SER A 309 21.44 -3.33 -0.56
C SER A 309 21.84 -3.08 -2.02
N ARG A 310 21.21 -2.13 -2.72
CA ARG A 310 21.64 -1.71 -4.07
C ARG A 310 23.09 -1.21 -4.09
N LEU A 311 23.50 -0.51 -3.03
CA LEU A 311 24.86 0.04 -2.85
C LEU A 311 25.91 -1.03 -2.51
N MET A 312 25.45 -2.16 -2.00
CA MET A 312 26.31 -3.29 -1.63
C MET A 312 26.65 -4.18 -2.83
N GLY A 313 25.83 -4.17 -3.89
CA GLY A 313 25.91 -5.08 -5.03
C GLY A 313 25.24 -6.43 -4.75
N GLU A 314 25.52 -7.44 -5.58
CA GLU A 314 25.09 -8.82 -5.33
C GLU A 314 25.78 -9.38 -4.07
N SER A 315 25.00 -9.80 -3.08
CA SER A 315 25.52 -10.59 -1.95
C SER A 315 24.76 -11.92 -1.87
N GLU A 316 25.47 -13.00 -1.54
CA GLU A 316 24.89 -14.35 -1.42
C GLU A 316 23.71 -14.40 -0.43
N ASP A 317 23.73 -13.53 0.59
CA ASP A 317 22.70 -13.46 1.62
C ASP A 317 21.53 -12.52 1.30
N ASN A 318 21.69 -11.65 0.29
CA ASN A 318 20.68 -10.64 -0.08
C ASN A 318 20.94 -10.11 -1.52
N PRO A 319 20.32 -10.71 -2.54
CA PRO A 319 20.42 -10.20 -3.91
C PRO A 319 19.63 -8.89 -4.03
N ALA A 320 20.30 -7.82 -4.47
CA ALA A 320 19.62 -6.58 -4.82
C ALA A 320 18.85 -6.77 -6.13
N HIS A 321 17.61 -6.28 -6.18
CA HIS A 321 16.79 -6.32 -7.40
C HIS A 321 17.29 -5.34 -8.48
N PHE A 322 17.93 -4.25 -8.06
CA PHE A 322 18.56 -3.23 -8.93
C PHE A 322 19.94 -2.85 -8.38
N PRO A 323 20.97 -3.72 -8.44
CA PRO A 323 22.29 -3.40 -7.95
C PRO A 323 22.91 -2.22 -8.71
N LEU A 324 23.76 -1.43 -8.07
CA LEU A 324 24.62 -0.45 -8.73
C LEU A 324 26.02 -1.04 -8.94
N ASP A 325 26.54 -0.91 -10.16
CA ASP A 325 27.82 -1.51 -10.56
C ASP A 325 29.02 -0.78 -9.93
N GLU A 326 29.01 0.56 -9.95
CA GLU A 326 30.11 1.40 -9.47
C GLU A 326 29.64 2.24 -8.27
N VAL A 327 30.10 1.87 -7.07
CA VAL A 327 29.76 2.58 -5.82
C VAL A 327 31.04 2.95 -5.10
N ASP A 328 31.17 4.24 -4.76
CA ASP A 328 32.29 4.76 -4.01
C ASP A 328 32.49 3.97 -2.68
N PRO A 329 33.73 3.60 -2.32
CA PRO A 329 34.01 2.84 -1.09
C PRO A 329 33.49 3.48 0.20
N GLU A 330 33.48 4.82 0.31
CA GLU A 330 32.97 5.56 1.47
C GLU A 330 31.45 5.49 1.55
N ILE A 331 30.76 5.60 0.41
CA ILE A 331 29.30 5.41 0.31
C ILE A 331 28.94 3.98 0.71
N ARG A 332 29.65 2.99 0.18
CA ARG A 332 29.44 1.58 0.54
C ARG A 332 29.72 1.30 2.02
N ALA A 333 30.75 1.93 2.59
CA ALA A 333 31.03 1.84 4.03
C ALA A 333 29.91 2.45 4.87
N SER A 334 29.37 3.59 4.45
CA SER A 334 28.23 4.25 5.11
C SER A 334 26.97 3.40 5.04
N ALA A 335 26.66 2.83 3.86
CA ALA A 335 25.53 1.91 3.69
C ALA A 335 25.66 0.66 4.58
N ARG A 336 26.86 0.06 4.64
CA ARG A 336 27.14 -1.09 5.51
C ARG A 336 26.93 -0.75 6.99
N LYS A 337 27.33 0.44 7.42
CA LYS A 337 27.11 0.91 8.79
C LYS A 337 25.61 1.00 9.09
N MET A 338 24.83 1.65 8.22
CA MET A 338 23.38 1.75 8.39
C MET A 338 22.69 0.37 8.40
N LEU A 339 23.07 -0.55 7.50
CA LEU A 339 22.56 -1.92 7.50
C LEU A 339 22.86 -2.65 8.83
N SER A 340 24.06 -2.46 9.39
CA SER A 340 24.42 -3.04 10.69
C SER A 340 23.59 -2.46 11.84
N GLU A 341 23.25 -1.17 11.79
CA GLU A 341 22.38 -0.52 12.78
C GLU A 341 20.94 -1.03 12.68
N ILE A 342 20.44 -1.23 11.47
CA ILE A 342 19.13 -1.85 11.20
C ILE A 342 19.10 -3.29 11.73
N ASP A 343 20.10 -4.12 11.41
CA ASP A 343 20.20 -5.50 11.92
C ASP A 343 20.25 -5.53 13.45
N ALA A 344 21.01 -4.63 14.09
CA ALA A 344 21.08 -4.53 15.54
C ALA A 344 19.73 -4.17 16.17
N LEU A 345 18.97 -3.24 15.56
CA LEU A 345 17.62 -2.90 16.00
C LEU A 345 16.68 -4.09 15.88
N VAL A 346 16.66 -4.78 14.74
CA VAL A 346 15.85 -6.00 14.53
C VAL A 346 16.18 -7.09 15.55
N LEU A 347 17.47 -7.33 15.83
CA LEU A 347 17.90 -8.32 16.83
C LEU A 347 17.40 -7.98 18.24
N ARG A 348 17.28 -6.69 18.60
CA ARG A 348 16.67 -6.28 19.89
C ARG A 348 15.19 -6.67 19.96
N HIS A 349 14.45 -6.53 18.87
CA HIS A 349 13.05 -6.96 18.83
C HIS A 349 12.90 -8.48 18.90
N LEU A 350 13.69 -9.20 18.12
CA LEU A 350 13.70 -10.67 18.18
C LEU A 350 14.05 -11.16 19.58
N SER A 351 15.04 -10.55 20.23
CA SER A 351 15.41 -10.90 21.61
C SER A 351 14.26 -10.69 22.61
N SER A 352 13.38 -9.70 22.38
CA SER A 352 12.18 -9.51 23.22
C SER A 352 11.05 -10.49 22.91
N ILE A 353 10.99 -11.03 21.69
CA ILE A 353 9.94 -11.95 21.23
C ILE A 353 10.27 -13.41 21.58
N THR A 354 11.53 -13.82 21.39
CA THR A 354 11.96 -15.22 21.53
C THR A 354 11.65 -15.91 22.86
N PRO A 355 11.56 -15.23 24.03
CA PRO A 355 11.10 -15.87 25.26
C PRO A 355 9.63 -16.28 25.24
N GLU A 356 8.81 -15.65 24.40
CA GLU A 356 7.38 -15.95 24.25
C GLU A 356 7.10 -16.98 23.14
N ALA A 357 7.80 -16.86 22.01
CA ALA A 357 7.74 -17.79 20.88
C ALA A 357 8.99 -17.64 19.97
N ALA A 358 9.64 -18.76 19.65
CA ALA A 358 10.83 -18.82 18.80
C ALA A 358 10.74 -19.89 17.70
N ARG A 359 9.81 -20.84 17.80
CA ARG A 359 9.67 -21.98 16.89
C ARG A 359 8.22 -22.20 16.47
N THR A 360 8.01 -22.95 15.40
CA THR A 360 6.70 -23.12 14.77
C THR A 360 5.62 -23.66 15.72
N ASP A 361 5.98 -24.59 16.61
CA ASP A 361 5.10 -25.19 17.61
C ASP A 361 4.67 -24.23 18.74
N GLU A 362 5.40 -23.12 18.89
CA GLU A 362 5.12 -22.08 19.91
C GLU A 362 4.27 -20.94 19.37
N PHE A 363 4.15 -20.82 18.04
CA PHE A 363 3.27 -19.84 17.39
C PHE A 363 1.81 -20.31 17.47
N VAL A 364 1.21 -20.13 18.64
CA VAL A 364 -0.20 -20.45 18.94
C VAL A 364 -0.97 -19.22 19.40
N LEU A 365 -2.28 -19.19 19.13
CA LEU A 365 -3.16 -18.12 19.57
C LEU A 365 -3.34 -18.17 21.10
N SER A 366 -2.56 -17.36 21.82
CA SER A 366 -2.50 -17.41 23.30
C SER A 366 -2.64 -16.04 23.97
N GLY A 367 -3.00 -14.98 23.24
CA GLY A 367 -3.10 -13.62 23.79
C GLY A 367 -1.79 -13.02 24.27
N LYS A 368 -0.67 -13.65 23.90
CA LYS A 368 0.69 -13.19 24.17
C LYS A 368 1.08 -12.10 23.18
N ALA A 369 1.96 -11.20 23.62
CA ALA A 369 2.31 -10.00 22.87
C ALA A 369 3.18 -10.32 21.65
N TRP A 370 3.84 -11.48 21.60
CA TRP A 370 4.60 -11.91 20.43
C TRP A 370 3.81 -11.79 19.12
N LEU A 371 2.49 -12.03 19.12
CA LEU A 371 1.66 -12.00 17.91
C LEU A 371 1.69 -10.64 17.21
N GLY A 372 1.20 -9.59 17.88
CA GLY A 372 1.17 -8.25 17.31
C GLY A 372 2.57 -7.67 17.09
N HIS A 373 3.55 -8.07 17.93
CA HIS A 373 4.92 -7.58 17.81
C HIS A 373 5.62 -8.18 16.60
N LEU A 374 5.65 -9.52 16.50
CA LEU A 374 6.37 -10.22 15.44
C LEU A 374 5.77 -9.97 14.07
N VAL A 375 4.43 -9.91 13.95
CA VAL A 375 3.81 -9.64 12.65
C VAL A 375 4.07 -8.20 12.21
N SER A 376 4.00 -7.22 13.11
CA SER A 376 4.34 -5.82 12.76
C SER A 376 5.82 -5.68 12.37
N LEU A 377 6.71 -6.34 13.12
CA LEU A 377 8.14 -6.42 12.78
C LEU A 377 8.36 -7.09 11.43
N ARG A 378 7.61 -8.14 11.11
CA ARG A 378 7.74 -8.89 9.86
C ARG A 378 7.55 -7.98 8.65
N GLU A 379 6.53 -7.14 8.67
CA GLU A 379 6.20 -6.27 7.55
C GLU A 379 7.13 -5.06 7.44
N ASP A 380 7.33 -4.31 8.54
CA ASP A 380 8.17 -3.12 8.50
C ASP A 380 9.66 -3.44 8.25
N CYS A 381 10.11 -4.65 8.56
CA CYS A 381 11.51 -5.09 8.38
C CYS A 381 11.67 -6.18 7.30
N ARG A 382 10.68 -6.41 6.44
CA ARG A 382 10.76 -7.42 5.37
C ARG A 382 11.98 -7.17 4.48
N GLY A 383 12.81 -8.21 4.27
CA GLY A 383 14.08 -8.13 3.56
C GLY A 383 15.30 -7.78 4.43
N VAL A 384 15.12 -7.47 5.72
CA VAL A 384 16.26 -7.30 6.64
C VAL A 384 16.84 -8.65 7.00
N ARG A 385 18.15 -8.82 6.81
CA ARG A 385 18.87 -10.10 6.94
C ARG A 385 18.62 -10.79 8.29
N ALA A 386 18.75 -10.08 9.41
CA ALA A 386 18.53 -10.66 10.72
C ALA A 386 17.10 -11.23 10.90
N LEU A 387 16.09 -10.53 10.36
CA LEU A 387 14.71 -11.00 10.41
C LEU A 387 14.49 -12.19 9.48
N GLU A 388 14.97 -12.12 8.24
CA GLU A 388 14.80 -13.23 7.28
C GLU A 388 15.46 -14.52 7.78
N ALA A 389 16.62 -14.42 8.44
CA ALA A 389 17.26 -15.56 9.10
C ALA A 389 16.35 -16.19 10.17
N PHE A 390 15.75 -15.36 11.04
CA PHE A 390 14.80 -15.83 12.05
C PHE A 390 13.54 -16.45 11.44
N VAL A 391 12.96 -15.83 10.41
CA VAL A 391 11.74 -16.34 9.74
C VAL A 391 11.99 -17.72 9.14
N ARG A 392 13.17 -17.94 8.53
CA ARG A 392 13.57 -19.24 8.00
C ARG A 392 13.78 -20.27 9.12
N SER A 393 14.53 -19.93 10.17
CA SER A 393 14.87 -20.90 11.23
C SER A 393 13.70 -21.24 12.14
N SER A 394 12.77 -20.30 12.37
CA SER A 394 11.59 -20.49 13.22
C SER A 394 10.43 -21.19 12.51
N GLY A 395 10.46 -21.26 11.18
CA GLY A 395 9.35 -21.77 10.35
C GLY A 395 8.15 -20.83 10.26
N LEU A 396 8.26 -19.57 10.72
CA LEU A 396 7.17 -18.59 10.70
C LEU A 396 6.59 -18.40 9.29
N GLY A 397 7.44 -18.30 8.27
CA GLY A 397 6.98 -18.08 6.88
C GLY A 397 6.12 -19.23 6.34
N ILE A 398 6.46 -20.47 6.70
CA ILE A 398 5.68 -21.67 6.33
C ILE A 398 4.30 -21.62 7.01
N LEU A 399 4.28 -21.27 8.30
CA LEU A 399 3.05 -21.16 9.06
C LEU A 399 2.14 -20.03 8.55
N GLN A 400 2.70 -18.85 8.25
CA GLN A 400 1.97 -17.74 7.65
C GLN A 400 1.32 -18.15 6.32
N GLY A 401 2.06 -18.80 5.42
CA GLY A 401 1.50 -19.30 4.16
C GLY A 401 0.40 -20.35 4.34
N ALA A 402 0.48 -21.18 5.39
CA ALA A 402 -0.60 -22.10 5.74
C ALA A 402 -1.86 -21.37 6.26
N HIS A 403 -1.68 -20.31 7.04
CA HIS A 403 -2.76 -19.48 7.56
C HIS A 403 -3.45 -18.67 6.45
N GLU A 404 -2.68 -18.12 5.52
CA GLU A 404 -3.19 -17.44 4.32
C GLU A 404 -4.07 -18.37 3.47
N LYS A 405 -3.65 -19.61 3.24
CA LYS A 405 -4.45 -20.60 2.50
C LYS A 405 -5.76 -20.97 3.22
N ARG A 406 -5.78 -20.91 4.55
CA ARG A 406 -6.97 -21.22 5.37
C ARG A 406 -7.88 -20.01 5.59
N ALA A 407 -7.41 -18.81 5.26
CA ALA A 407 -8.17 -17.56 5.37
C ALA A 407 -9.50 -17.58 4.62
N ALA A 408 -9.56 -18.30 3.49
CA ALA A 408 -10.77 -18.40 2.68
C ALA A 408 -11.99 -18.87 3.50
N ALA A 409 -11.79 -19.84 4.40
CA ALA A 409 -12.86 -20.34 5.26
C ALA A 409 -13.37 -19.28 6.26
N LEU A 410 -12.47 -18.45 6.80
CA LEU A 410 -12.86 -17.35 7.68
C LEU A 410 -13.70 -16.31 6.93
N TRP A 411 -13.33 -15.97 5.70
CA TRP A 411 -14.06 -14.98 4.90
C TRP A 411 -15.38 -15.52 4.36
N GLU A 412 -15.44 -16.79 3.95
CA GLU A 412 -16.69 -17.46 3.60
C GLU A 412 -17.66 -17.46 4.79
N ALA A 413 -17.16 -17.76 5.99
CA ALA A 413 -17.95 -17.67 7.21
C ALA A 413 -18.41 -16.22 7.48
N TRP A 414 -17.55 -15.21 7.30
CA TRP A 414 -17.90 -13.81 7.51
C TRP A 414 -19.07 -13.33 6.63
N GLU A 415 -19.18 -13.87 5.43
CA GLU A 415 -20.24 -13.54 4.46
C GLU A 415 -21.51 -14.42 4.61
N ALA A 416 -21.56 -15.32 5.59
CA ALA A 416 -22.68 -16.23 5.77
C ALA A 416 -24.03 -15.48 5.95
N PRO A 417 -25.19 -16.09 5.60
CA PRO A 417 -26.47 -15.38 5.58
C PRO A 417 -26.92 -14.87 6.96
N THR A 418 -26.63 -15.61 8.03
CA THR A 418 -27.11 -15.27 9.38
C THR A 418 -25.99 -14.88 10.33
N PRO A 419 -26.24 -13.96 11.29
CA PRO A 419 -25.27 -13.62 12.34
C PRO A 419 -24.74 -14.82 13.13
N ARG A 420 -25.58 -15.83 13.35
CA ARG A 420 -25.17 -17.07 14.03
C ARG A 420 -24.15 -17.83 13.19
N GLU A 421 -24.45 -18.11 11.93
CA GLU A 421 -23.53 -18.83 11.04
C GLU A 421 -22.21 -18.09 10.88
N ARG A 422 -22.26 -16.76 10.80
CA ARG A 422 -21.04 -15.92 10.78
C ARG A 422 -20.22 -16.11 12.04
N PHE A 423 -20.83 -15.94 13.20
CA PHE A 423 -20.14 -16.05 14.48
C PHE A 423 -19.50 -17.42 14.67
N GLU A 424 -20.27 -18.49 14.47
CA GLU A 424 -19.81 -19.87 14.68
C GLU A 424 -18.73 -20.25 13.66
N GLY A 425 -18.94 -19.96 12.37
CA GLY A 425 -17.95 -20.26 11.33
C GLY A 425 -16.63 -19.50 11.47
N VAL A 426 -16.68 -18.23 11.93
CA VAL A 426 -15.46 -17.45 12.21
C VAL A 426 -14.67 -18.07 13.35
N LEU A 427 -15.33 -18.49 14.43
CA LEU A 427 -14.65 -19.11 15.57
C LEU A 427 -14.00 -20.45 15.23
N ASP A 428 -14.58 -21.18 14.28
CA ASP A 428 -14.03 -22.44 13.78
C ASP A 428 -12.79 -22.21 12.91
N ALA A 429 -12.82 -21.17 12.07
CA ALA A 429 -11.71 -20.86 11.17
C ALA A 429 -10.55 -20.14 11.86
N LEU A 430 -10.81 -19.30 12.86
CA LEU A 430 -9.84 -18.38 13.46
C LEU A 430 -8.56 -19.04 14.00
N PRO A 431 -8.61 -20.16 14.75
CA PRO A 431 -7.40 -20.84 15.25
C PRO A 431 -6.43 -21.26 14.15
N HIS A 432 -6.89 -21.32 12.91
CA HIS A 432 -6.12 -21.75 11.75
C HIS A 432 -5.68 -20.60 10.84
N CYS A 433 -6.04 -19.36 11.16
CA CYS A 433 -5.71 -18.19 10.36
C CYS A 433 -5.40 -16.93 11.18
N PHE A 434 -5.21 -17.01 12.50
CA PHE A 434 -4.95 -15.86 13.39
C PHE A 434 -3.69 -15.01 13.08
N LEU A 435 -2.80 -15.51 12.21
CA LEU A 435 -1.61 -14.80 11.72
C LEU A 435 -1.91 -13.88 10.55
N LEU A 436 -3.15 -13.89 10.04
CA LEU A 436 -3.58 -12.95 9.03
C LEU A 436 -3.50 -11.53 9.56
N GLU A 437 -3.00 -10.66 8.70
CA GLU A 437 -3.07 -9.22 8.94
C GLU A 437 -4.40 -8.66 8.42
N GLY A 438 -4.84 -7.56 9.02
CA GLY A 438 -6.01 -6.82 8.55
C GLY A 438 -7.34 -7.25 9.15
N TYR A 439 -7.36 -7.80 10.36
CA TYR A 439 -8.57 -7.83 11.18
C TYR A 439 -8.96 -6.38 11.55
N THR A 440 -10.10 -5.92 11.06
CA THR A 440 -10.55 -4.54 11.31
C THR A 440 -11.10 -4.38 12.74
N PRO A 441 -11.11 -3.15 13.29
CA PRO A 441 -11.82 -2.87 14.54
C PRO A 441 -13.28 -3.31 14.49
N GLU A 442 -13.94 -3.15 13.35
CA GLU A 442 -15.33 -3.58 13.15
C GLU A 442 -15.50 -5.10 13.19
N PHE A 443 -14.53 -5.88 12.68
CA PHE A 443 -14.55 -7.33 12.83
C PHE A 443 -14.62 -7.73 14.32
N LEU A 444 -13.77 -7.11 15.16
CA LEU A 444 -13.72 -7.40 16.59
C LEU A 444 -14.94 -6.86 17.34
N SER A 445 -15.41 -5.66 17.00
CA SER A 445 -16.59 -5.03 17.60
C SER A 445 -17.85 -5.88 17.34
N GLN A 446 -17.99 -6.38 16.11
CA GLN A 446 -19.15 -7.12 15.66
C GLN A 446 -19.19 -8.52 16.28
N MET A 447 -18.04 -9.21 16.41
CA MET A 447 -17.95 -10.47 17.15
C MET A 447 -18.37 -10.32 18.62
N LYS A 448 -17.94 -9.24 19.29
CA LYS A 448 -18.38 -8.94 20.66
C LYS A 448 -19.87 -8.64 20.74
N ALA A 449 -20.41 -7.91 19.77
CA ALA A 449 -21.84 -7.58 19.72
C ALA A 449 -22.71 -8.84 19.53
N TRP A 450 -22.28 -9.79 18.69
CA TRP A 450 -22.96 -11.08 18.56
C TRP A 450 -22.88 -11.92 19.83
N HIS A 451 -21.71 -11.97 20.48
CA HIS A 451 -21.55 -12.64 21.77
C HIS A 451 -22.49 -12.08 22.87
N GLN A 452 -22.65 -10.75 22.95
CA GLN A 452 -23.59 -10.12 23.89
C GLN A 452 -25.06 -10.50 23.62
N LYS A 453 -25.38 -10.89 22.38
CA LYS A 453 -26.70 -11.35 21.94
C LYS A 453 -26.81 -12.87 21.89
N ALA A 454 -25.97 -13.61 22.63
CA ALA A 454 -25.91 -15.07 22.59
C ALA A 454 -27.27 -15.76 22.72
N GLY A 455 -28.11 -15.31 23.66
CA GLY A 455 -29.45 -15.87 23.87
C GLY A 455 -30.41 -15.61 22.71
N GLU A 456 -30.34 -14.43 22.08
CA GLU A 456 -31.17 -14.06 20.92
C GLU A 456 -30.76 -14.86 19.68
N LEU A 457 -29.45 -14.99 19.46
CA LEU A 457 -28.87 -15.69 18.32
C LEU A 457 -28.86 -17.22 18.51
N LYS A 458 -29.19 -17.71 19.71
CA LYS A 458 -29.15 -19.13 20.09
C LYS A 458 -27.79 -19.76 19.79
N LEU A 459 -26.72 -19.06 20.17
CA LEU A 459 -25.33 -19.54 19.99
C LEU A 459 -25.10 -20.80 20.83
N SER A 460 -24.31 -21.74 20.33
CA SER A 460 -23.96 -22.95 21.09
C SER A 460 -23.03 -22.64 22.28
N GLU A 461 -23.08 -23.46 23.34
CA GLU A 461 -22.16 -23.33 24.49
C GLU A 461 -20.69 -23.44 24.04
N GLU A 462 -20.40 -24.36 23.11
CA GLU A 462 -19.08 -24.52 22.52
C GLU A 462 -18.61 -23.26 21.78
N SER A 463 -19.50 -22.58 21.05
CA SER A 463 -19.20 -21.30 20.40
C SER A 463 -18.89 -20.20 21.41
N LEU A 464 -19.57 -20.19 22.56
CA LEU A 464 -19.31 -19.22 23.64
C LEU A 464 -17.95 -19.47 24.30
N GLU A 465 -17.55 -20.74 24.48
CA GLU A 465 -16.21 -21.08 24.97
C GLU A 465 -15.12 -20.67 23.96
N ARG A 466 -15.33 -20.96 22.67
CA ARG A 466 -14.39 -20.60 21.60
C ARG A 466 -14.26 -19.09 21.40
N PHE A 467 -15.19 -18.27 21.89
CA PHE A 467 -15.10 -16.81 21.83
C PHE A 467 -13.86 -16.26 22.54
N GLU A 468 -13.27 -16.99 23.48
CA GLU A 468 -11.98 -16.65 24.09
C GLU A 468 -10.89 -16.42 23.02
N ASN A 469 -10.93 -17.14 21.88
CA ASN A 469 -9.99 -16.93 20.78
C ASN A 469 -10.05 -15.50 20.21
N ILE A 470 -11.22 -14.85 20.19
CA ILE A 470 -11.36 -13.45 19.76
C ILE A 470 -10.68 -12.52 20.76
N LEU A 471 -10.83 -12.78 22.06
CA LEU A 471 -10.20 -11.99 23.11
C LEU A 471 -8.68 -12.15 23.10
N LEU A 472 -8.19 -13.39 22.89
CA LEU A 472 -6.78 -13.70 22.73
C LEU A 472 -6.20 -13.03 21.47
N LEU A 473 -6.94 -13.04 20.35
CA LEU A 473 -6.52 -12.37 19.12
C LEU A 473 -6.35 -10.87 19.37
N GLU A 474 -7.41 -10.19 19.84
CA GLU A 474 -7.39 -8.76 20.10
C GLU A 474 -6.28 -8.37 21.07
N LYS A 475 -6.14 -9.10 22.18
CA LYS A 475 -5.12 -8.85 23.19
C LYS A 475 -3.71 -9.02 22.61
N GLY A 476 -3.45 -10.12 21.91
CA GLY A 476 -2.13 -10.40 21.34
C GLY A 476 -1.69 -9.36 20.32
N TRP A 477 -2.63 -8.90 19.48
CA TRP A 477 -2.41 -7.83 18.51
C TRP A 477 -2.17 -6.48 19.18
N ARG A 478 -3.07 -6.05 20.07
CA ARG A 478 -2.99 -4.75 20.75
C ARG A 478 -1.73 -4.65 21.61
N ASP A 479 -1.51 -5.62 22.49
CA ASP A 479 -0.38 -5.61 23.42
C ASP A 479 0.94 -5.76 22.66
N GLY A 480 0.97 -6.60 21.62
CA GLY A 480 2.11 -6.78 20.75
C GLY A 480 2.51 -5.54 19.96
N LEU A 481 1.54 -4.85 19.34
CA LEU A 481 1.79 -3.59 18.65
C LEU A 481 2.29 -2.49 19.60
N ALA A 482 1.78 -2.47 20.84
CA ALA A 482 2.29 -1.55 21.87
C ALA A 482 3.74 -1.87 22.27
N GLN A 483 4.09 -3.15 22.44
CA GLN A 483 5.46 -3.58 22.73
C GLN A 483 6.42 -3.30 21.57
N TYR A 484 5.97 -3.55 20.34
CA TYR A 484 6.61 -3.14 19.10
C TYR A 484 6.95 -1.65 19.20
N ARG A 485 5.96 -0.75 19.17
CA ARG A 485 6.18 0.71 19.23
C ARG A 485 7.13 1.17 20.36
N LYS A 486 7.05 0.57 21.54
CA LYS A 486 7.89 0.93 22.69
C LYS A 486 9.39 0.77 22.43
N LEU A 487 9.80 -0.26 21.70
CA LEU A 487 11.23 -0.50 21.42
C LEU A 487 11.78 0.40 20.31
N TRP A 488 10.90 0.97 19.47
CA TRP A 488 11.27 1.89 18.40
C TRP A 488 11.54 3.29 18.95
N ASN A 489 10.70 3.72 19.91
CA ASN A 489 10.81 5.05 20.52
C ASN A 489 11.97 5.17 21.52
N LYS A 490 12.67 4.08 21.84
CA LYS A 490 13.89 4.11 22.64
C LYS A 490 15.10 4.35 21.73
N LYS A 491 15.36 5.62 21.41
CA LYS A 491 16.65 6.05 20.86
C LYS A 491 17.73 6.02 21.92
#